data_AF-A0A1V5GIJ1-F1
#
_entry.id   AF-A0A1V5GIJ1-F1
#
_cell.length_a   1.000
_cell.length_b   1.000
_cell.length_c   1.000
_cell.angle_alpha   90.00
_cell.angle_beta   90.00
_cell.angle_gamma   90.00
#
_symmetry.space_group_name_H-M   'P 1'
#
loop_
_entity.id
_entity.type
_entity.pdbx_description
1 polymer ?
#
loop_
_entity_poly.entity_id
_entity_poly.type
_entity_poly.pdbx_seq_one_letter_code
_entity_poly.pdbx_strand_id
1 'polypeptide(L)'
;MGLANLFSRKKNEPTELEKKIQFLKAFCKLWADFFEDFFSESLEGKTIDPQDEEAFFKTMTVLATRTFELKARLEKEFKDPERIINYLAQIVSLANLQTMSEAEFSSMQTRWHEIFISLNKSMGKLLQQLPVDSQGMRKDSPFSRAA
;
A
#
# COMPACT_ATOMS: atom_id res chain seq x y z
N MET A 1 -23.07 -23.05 41.16
CA MET A 1 -22.42 -21.72 41.06
C MET A 1 -21.55 -21.72 39.81
N GLY A 2 -22.13 -21.28 38.69
CA GLY A 2 -21.40 -21.06 37.44
C GLY A 2 -21.02 -19.58 37.31
N LEU A 3 -20.16 -19.29 36.32
CA LEU A 3 -19.66 -17.97 35.89
C LEU A 3 -18.29 -17.56 36.45
N ALA A 4 -17.27 -18.40 36.29
CA ALA A 4 -15.88 -17.97 36.49
C ALA A 4 -14.96 -18.15 35.27
N ASN A 5 -15.46 -18.54 34.07
CA ASN A 5 -14.52 -18.83 32.99
C ASN A 5 -15.01 -18.63 31.54
N LEU A 6 -15.80 -17.59 31.27
CA LEU A 6 -16.15 -17.19 29.89
C LEU A 6 -15.25 -16.09 29.31
N PHE A 7 -14.25 -15.62 30.06
CA PHE A 7 -13.24 -14.64 29.60
C PHE A 7 -11.82 -15.22 29.57
N SER A 8 -11.69 -16.51 29.24
CA SER A 8 -10.41 -16.99 28.70
C SER A 8 -10.25 -16.38 27.31
N ARG A 9 -9.60 -15.21 27.24
CA ARG A 9 -9.12 -14.57 26.00
C ARG A 9 -8.45 -15.64 25.14
N LYS A 10 -9.17 -16.14 24.14
CA LYS A 10 -8.57 -16.84 22.99
C LYS A 10 -7.49 -15.89 22.46
N LYS A 11 -6.23 -16.36 22.39
CA LYS A 11 -5.10 -15.61 21.82
C LYS A 11 -5.58 -14.79 20.60
N ASN A 12 -5.51 -13.47 20.73
CA ASN A 12 -6.24 -12.48 19.95
C ASN A 12 -5.95 -12.59 18.44
N GLU A 13 -6.83 -13.24 17.69
CA GLU A 13 -6.84 -13.08 16.23
C GLU A 13 -7.27 -11.65 15.89
N PRO A 14 -6.60 -10.98 14.93
CA PRO A 14 -6.99 -9.65 14.50
C PRO A 14 -8.41 -9.69 13.92
N THR A 15 -9.20 -8.67 14.23
CA THR A 15 -10.52 -8.47 13.62
C THR A 15 -10.40 -8.28 12.10
N GLU A 16 -11.49 -8.48 11.34
CA GLU A 16 -11.47 -8.23 9.89
C GLU A 16 -11.07 -6.79 9.54
N LEU A 17 -11.47 -5.81 10.36
CA LEU A 17 -11.04 -4.43 10.20
C LEU A 17 -9.53 -4.27 10.43
N GLU A 18 -8.97 -4.88 11.48
CA GLU A 18 -7.53 -4.87 11.75
C GLU A 18 -6.75 -5.57 10.63
N LYS A 19 -7.26 -6.69 10.08
CA LYS A 19 -6.67 -7.37 8.92
C LYS A 19 -6.65 -6.49 7.67
N LYS A 20 -7.75 -5.77 7.39
CA LYS A 20 -7.83 -4.79 6.28
C LYS A 20 -6.81 -3.66 6.46
N ILE A 21 -6.70 -3.11 7.66
CA ILE A 21 -5.74 -2.05 7.99
C ILE A 21 -4.31 -2.55 7.82
N GLN A 22 -3.98 -3.72 8.36
CA GLN A 22 -2.64 -4.32 8.21
C GLN A 22 -2.30 -4.57 6.74
N PHE A 23 -3.25 -5.10 5.97
CA PHE A 23 -3.08 -5.31 4.54
C PHE A 23 -2.81 -3.98 3.81
N LEU A 24 -3.65 -2.96 4.03
CA LEU A 24 -3.48 -1.68 3.34
C LEU A 24 -2.20 -0.96 3.77
N LYS A 25 -1.77 -1.08 5.04
CA LYS A 25 -0.48 -0.53 5.51
C LYS A 25 0.68 -1.18 4.75
N ALA A 26 0.67 -2.50 4.63
CA ALA A 26 1.68 -3.23 3.88
C ALA A 26 1.65 -2.88 2.38
N PHE A 27 0.47 -2.70 1.81
CA PHE A 27 0.32 -2.29 0.41
C PHE A 27 0.85 -0.87 0.17
N CYS A 28 0.50 0.09 1.02
CA CYS A 28 1.02 1.46 0.94
C CYS A 28 2.54 1.49 1.05
N LYS A 29 3.13 0.68 1.93
CA LYS A 29 4.58 0.55 2.02
C LYS A 29 5.18 0.00 0.72
N LEU A 30 4.64 -1.11 0.20
CA LEU A 30 5.09 -1.67 -1.07
C LEU A 30 5.02 -0.66 -2.23
N TRP A 31 3.97 0.16 -2.26
CA TRP A 31 3.81 1.22 -3.26
C TRP A 31 4.85 2.34 -3.12
N ALA A 32 5.16 2.73 -1.88
CA ALA A 32 6.21 3.70 -1.54
C ALA A 32 7.60 3.18 -1.92
N ASP A 33 7.93 1.97 -1.47
CA ASP A 33 9.21 1.32 -1.75
C ASP A 33 9.44 1.21 -3.27
N PHE A 34 8.41 0.87 -4.04
CA PHE A 34 8.51 0.84 -5.51
C PHE A 34 8.91 2.18 -6.14
N PHE A 35 8.47 3.31 -5.58
CA PHE A 35 8.89 4.63 -6.05
C PHE A 35 10.29 4.98 -5.60
N GLU A 36 10.63 4.71 -4.34
CA GLU A 36 11.97 4.94 -3.79
C GLU A 36 13.03 4.12 -4.54
N ASP A 37 12.71 2.88 -4.92
CA ASP A 37 13.67 2.00 -5.59
C ASP A 37 13.90 2.37 -7.06
N PHE A 38 12.87 2.89 -7.77
CA PHE A 38 12.91 2.99 -9.24
C PHE A 38 12.56 4.38 -9.82
N PHE A 39 12.03 5.31 -9.02
CA PHE A 39 11.50 6.60 -9.51
C PHE A 39 12.00 7.83 -8.72
N SER A 40 12.64 7.67 -7.57
CA SER A 40 13.11 8.80 -6.75
C SER A 40 14.30 9.53 -7.36
N GLU A 41 15.05 8.86 -8.24
CA GLU A 41 16.19 9.41 -8.96
C GLU A 41 16.01 9.24 -10.47
N SER A 42 16.59 10.15 -11.26
CA SER A 42 16.64 9.99 -12.72
C SER A 42 17.39 8.71 -13.09
N LEU A 43 16.84 7.97 -14.06
CA LEU A 43 17.51 6.82 -14.69
C LEU A 43 18.41 7.25 -15.86
N GLU A 44 18.45 8.54 -16.20
CA GLU A 44 19.23 9.07 -17.32
C GLU A 44 20.73 8.77 -17.13
N GLY A 45 21.34 8.13 -18.12
CA GLY A 45 22.75 7.77 -18.11
C GLY A 45 23.14 6.63 -17.14
N LYS A 46 22.21 6.06 -16.37
CA LYS A 46 22.49 4.89 -15.54
C LYS A 46 22.58 3.63 -16.39
N THR A 47 23.55 2.76 -16.11
CA THR A 47 23.55 1.42 -16.72
C THR A 47 22.57 0.56 -15.93
N ILE A 48 21.58 -0.03 -16.61
CA ILE A 48 20.63 -0.95 -16.00
C ILE A 48 21.24 -2.35 -16.07
N ASP A 49 21.57 -2.93 -14.92
CA ASP A 49 22.03 -4.32 -14.84
C ASP A 49 20.82 -5.26 -14.97
N PRO A 50 20.95 -6.44 -15.61
CA PRO A 50 19.96 -7.51 -15.51
C PRO A 50 19.39 -7.76 -14.10
N GLN A 51 20.18 -7.58 -13.03
CA GLN A 51 19.70 -7.72 -11.64
C GLN A 51 18.72 -6.62 -11.23
N ASP A 52 18.91 -5.38 -11.70
CA ASP A 52 17.99 -4.27 -11.43
C ASP A 52 16.65 -4.53 -12.11
N GLU A 53 16.71 -4.99 -13.35
CA GLU A 53 15.54 -5.34 -14.15
C GLU A 53 14.77 -6.53 -13.54
N GLU A 54 15.48 -7.56 -13.05
CA GLU A 54 14.87 -8.67 -12.31
C GLU A 54 14.17 -8.19 -11.03
N ALA A 55 14.82 -7.31 -10.25
CA ALA A 55 14.25 -6.73 -9.04
C ALA A 55 12.98 -5.91 -9.36
N PHE A 56 13.01 -5.11 -10.43
CA PHE A 56 11.86 -4.36 -10.92
C PHE A 56 10.69 -5.29 -11.25
N PHE A 57 10.92 -6.33 -12.06
CA PHE A 57 9.86 -7.28 -12.45
C PHE A 57 9.28 -8.03 -11.26
N LYS A 58 10.12 -8.39 -10.28
CA LYS A 58 9.68 -9.04 -9.06
C LYS A 58 8.74 -8.13 -8.26
N THR A 59 9.11 -6.87 -8.06
CA THR A 59 8.27 -5.90 -7.34
C THR A 59 6.97 -5.62 -8.10
N MET A 60 7.04 -5.44 -9.42
CA MET A 60 5.88 -5.30 -10.31
C MET A 60 4.89 -6.47 -10.18
N THR A 61 5.40 -7.70 -10.18
CA THR A 61 4.58 -8.92 -10.04
C THR A 61 3.89 -8.98 -8.68
N VAL A 62 4.61 -8.63 -7.60
CA VAL A 62 4.04 -8.58 -6.25
C VAL A 62 2.97 -7.48 -6.15
N LEU A 63 3.22 -6.30 -6.73
CA LEU A 63 2.27 -5.19 -6.78
C LEU A 63 1.00 -5.59 -7.54
N ALA A 64 1.13 -6.13 -8.75
CA ALA A 64 0.00 -6.58 -9.55
C ALA A 64 -0.84 -7.63 -8.79
N THR A 65 -0.18 -8.64 -8.21
CA THR A 65 -0.85 -9.67 -7.41
C THR A 65 -1.60 -9.07 -6.23
N ARG A 66 -0.95 -8.19 -5.45
CA ARG A 66 -1.59 -7.57 -4.29
C ARG A 66 -2.68 -6.57 -4.67
N THR A 67 -2.67 -6.01 -5.87
CA THR A 67 -3.77 -5.17 -6.37
C THR A 67 -5.06 -5.97 -6.55
N PHE A 68 -4.99 -7.24 -6.97
CA PHE A 68 -6.16 -8.12 -6.99
C PHE A 68 -6.70 -8.38 -5.57
N GLU A 69 -5.80 -8.60 -4.60
CA GLU A 69 -6.20 -8.73 -3.19
C GLU A 69 -6.78 -7.42 -2.63
N LEU A 70 -6.22 -6.27 -3.01
CA LEU A 70 -6.70 -4.95 -2.63
C LEU A 70 -8.15 -4.76 -3.10
N LYS A 71 -8.43 -5.08 -4.37
CA LYS A 71 -9.78 -5.05 -4.93
C LYS A 71 -10.75 -5.93 -4.13
N ALA A 72 -10.37 -7.17 -3.86
CA ALA A 72 -11.23 -8.12 -3.14
C ALA A 72 -11.48 -7.71 -1.68
N ARG A 73 -10.46 -7.20 -0.97
CA ARG A 73 -10.54 -6.89 0.47
C ARG A 73 -11.13 -5.51 0.76
N LEU A 74 -10.93 -4.53 -0.14
CA LEU A 74 -11.23 -3.11 0.10
C LEU A 74 -12.20 -2.49 -0.91
N GLU A 75 -13.02 -3.29 -1.59
CA GLU A 75 -14.02 -2.82 -2.58
C GLU A 75 -14.91 -1.65 -2.07
N LYS A 76 -15.18 -1.61 -0.77
CA LYS A 76 -15.97 -0.53 -0.15
C LYS A 76 -15.15 0.75 0.04
N GLU A 77 -13.89 0.61 0.43
CA GLU A 77 -13.04 1.70 0.86
C GLU A 77 -12.19 2.30 -0.26
N PHE A 78 -11.79 1.48 -1.25
CA PHE A 78 -10.95 1.84 -2.39
C PHE A 78 -11.66 1.48 -3.70
N LYS A 79 -11.99 2.49 -4.51
CA LYS A 79 -12.94 2.36 -5.61
C LYS A 79 -12.32 2.13 -6.99
N ASP A 80 -11.01 2.28 -7.12
CA ASP A 80 -10.34 2.24 -8.43
C ASP A 80 -8.99 1.50 -8.37
N PRO A 81 -9.00 0.17 -8.11
CA PRO A 81 -7.82 -0.68 -8.23
C PRO A 81 -7.30 -0.83 -9.65
N GLU A 82 -8.15 -0.67 -10.66
CA GLU A 82 -7.77 -0.71 -12.07
C GLU A 82 -6.74 0.36 -12.41
N ARG A 83 -6.82 1.54 -11.77
CA ARG A 83 -5.82 2.60 -11.93
C ARG A 83 -4.39 2.16 -11.58
N ILE A 84 -4.22 1.27 -10.59
CA ILE A 84 -2.90 0.72 -10.25
C ILE A 84 -2.43 -0.22 -11.37
N ILE A 85 -3.30 -1.12 -11.85
CA ILE A 85 -2.94 -2.04 -12.95
C ILE A 85 -2.58 -1.26 -14.22
N ASN A 86 -3.35 -0.23 -14.56
CA ASN A 86 -3.09 0.62 -15.72
C ASN A 86 -1.79 1.41 -15.58
N TYR A 87 -1.42 1.80 -14.36
CA TYR A 87 -0.13 2.44 -14.08
C TYR A 87 1.02 1.44 -14.32
N LEU A 88 0.94 0.24 -13.73
CA LEU A 88 1.95 -0.80 -13.90
C LEU A 88 2.09 -1.21 -15.37
N ALA A 89 0.98 -1.33 -16.11
CA ALA A 89 1.02 -1.69 -17.53
C ALA A 89 1.77 -0.68 -18.43
N GLN A 90 1.96 0.56 -17.98
CA GLN A 90 2.71 1.58 -18.71
C GLN A 90 4.21 1.56 -18.45
N ILE A 91 4.65 0.82 -17.42
CA ILE A 91 6.04 0.74 -17.00
C ILE A 91 6.48 -0.71 -17.09
N VAL A 92 6.76 -1.12 -18.32
CA VAL A 92 7.00 -2.52 -18.66
C VAL A 92 8.42 -3.00 -18.36
N SER A 93 9.37 -2.08 -18.16
CA SER A 93 10.77 -2.36 -17.81
C SER A 93 11.47 -1.10 -17.29
N LEU A 94 12.61 -1.25 -16.61
CA LEU A 94 13.49 -0.12 -16.29
C LEU A 94 14.07 0.47 -17.57
N ALA A 95 14.41 -0.37 -18.56
CA ALA A 95 14.87 0.10 -19.86
C ALA A 95 13.80 0.97 -20.55
N ASN A 96 12.52 0.61 -20.47
CA ASN A 96 11.44 1.43 -20.99
C ASN A 96 11.34 2.78 -20.24
N LEU A 97 11.44 2.77 -18.92
CA LEU A 97 11.45 3.99 -18.10
C LEU A 97 12.61 4.93 -18.47
N GLN A 98 13.81 4.40 -18.69
CA GLN A 98 14.98 5.19 -19.08
C GLN A 98 14.81 5.88 -20.44
N THR A 99 14.01 5.32 -21.34
CA THR A 99 13.74 5.90 -22.67
C THR A 99 12.62 6.93 -22.69
N MET A 100 11.90 7.11 -21.57
CA MET A 100 10.82 8.11 -21.49
C MET A 100 11.38 9.53 -21.57
N SER A 101 10.62 10.42 -22.21
CA SER A 101 10.90 11.86 -22.10
C SER A 101 10.70 12.34 -20.67
N GLU A 102 11.35 13.45 -20.30
CA GLU A 102 11.17 14.08 -18.98
C GLU A 102 9.69 14.36 -18.66
N ALA A 103 8.92 14.78 -19.66
CA ALA A 103 7.48 15.02 -19.52
C ALA A 103 6.69 13.74 -19.22
N GLU A 104 7.00 12.63 -19.88
CA GLU A 104 6.38 11.33 -19.62
C GLU A 104 6.75 10.80 -18.24
N PHE A 105 8.04 10.88 -17.88
CA PHE A 105 8.53 10.46 -16.57
C PHE A 105 7.88 11.27 -15.43
N SER A 106 7.84 12.60 -15.55
CA SER A 106 7.17 13.48 -14.60
C SER A 106 5.67 13.20 -14.48
N SER A 107 5.00 12.89 -15.60
CA SER A 107 3.61 12.45 -15.62
C SER A 107 3.41 11.10 -14.92
N MET A 108 4.36 10.17 -15.04
CA MET A 108 4.34 8.91 -14.27
C MET A 108 4.47 9.19 -12.77
N GLN A 109 5.42 10.03 -12.34
CA GLN A 109 5.58 10.38 -10.92
C GLN A 109 4.31 11.03 -10.34
N THR A 110 3.70 11.95 -11.09
CA THR A 110 2.44 12.60 -10.69
C THR A 110 1.32 11.56 -10.48
N ARG A 111 1.15 10.64 -11.43
CA ARG A 111 0.12 9.58 -11.33
C ARG A 111 0.39 8.62 -10.17
N TRP A 112 1.65 8.33 -9.89
CA TRP A 112 2.05 7.54 -8.73
C TRP A 112 1.59 8.21 -7.42
N HIS A 113 1.85 9.51 -7.26
CA HIS A 113 1.44 10.29 -6.10
C HIS A 113 -0.08 10.32 -5.92
N GLU A 114 -0.84 10.50 -7.01
CA GLU A 114 -2.30 10.54 -6.97
C GLU A 114 -2.92 9.19 -6.51
N ILE A 115 -2.34 8.08 -6.94
CA ILE A 115 -2.70 6.74 -6.43
C ILE A 115 -2.39 6.65 -4.94
N PHE A 116 -1.20 7.10 -4.52
CA PHE A 116 -0.79 7.05 -3.11
C PHE A 116 -1.70 7.88 -2.21
N ILE A 117 -2.12 9.07 -2.65
CA ILE A 117 -3.12 9.89 -1.95
C ILE A 117 -4.44 9.13 -1.81
N SER A 118 -4.87 8.42 -2.85
CA SER A 118 -6.12 7.65 -2.84
C SER A 118 -6.05 6.48 -1.85
N LEU A 119 -4.93 5.75 -1.82
CA LEU A 119 -4.69 4.69 -0.84
C LEU A 119 -4.71 5.22 0.60
N ASN A 120 -4.06 6.35 0.86
CA ASN A 120 -4.04 6.98 2.18
C ASN A 120 -5.42 7.50 2.61
N LYS A 121 -6.24 8.02 1.68
CA LYS A 121 -7.65 8.35 1.96
C LYS A 121 -8.44 7.12 2.39
N SER A 122 -8.25 5.97 1.71
CA SER A 122 -8.89 4.70 2.11
C SER A 122 -8.40 4.21 3.46
N MET A 123 -7.12 4.40 3.79
CA MET A 123 -6.58 4.12 5.12
C MET A 123 -7.28 4.96 6.19
N GLY A 124 -7.44 6.27 5.95
CA GLY A 124 -8.16 7.17 6.86
C GLY A 124 -9.59 6.69 7.14
N LYS A 125 -10.32 6.24 6.10
CA LYS A 125 -11.68 5.68 6.24
C LYS A 125 -11.69 4.42 7.11
N LEU A 126 -10.71 3.53 6.98
CA LEU A 126 -10.61 2.33 7.81
C LEU A 126 -10.27 2.68 9.28
N LEU A 127 -9.31 3.57 9.50
CA LEU A 127 -8.91 4.00 10.85
C LEU A 127 -10.05 4.69 11.59
N GLN A 128 -10.96 5.39 10.89
CA GLN A 128 -12.16 5.99 11.47
C GLN A 128 -13.17 4.96 11.97
N GLN A 129 -13.13 3.72 11.46
CA GLN A 129 -14.01 2.63 11.89
C GLN A 129 -13.49 1.89 13.12
N LEU A 130 -12.23 2.13 13.53
CA LEU A 130 -11.70 1.51 14.73
C LEU A 130 -12.51 1.94 15.95
N PRO A 131 -12.82 1.00 16.87
CA PRO A 131 -13.46 1.35 18.11
C PRO A 131 -12.58 2.36 18.86
N VAL A 132 -13.25 3.37 19.39
CA VAL A 132 -12.65 4.38 20.24
C VAL A 132 -12.43 3.71 21.61
N ASP A 133 -11.23 3.83 22.17
CA ASP A 133 -10.96 3.30 23.51
C ASP A 133 -11.73 4.09 24.58
N SER A 134 -11.65 3.61 25.84
CA SER A 134 -12.32 4.23 26.99
C SER A 134 -11.92 5.69 27.26
N GLN A 135 -10.87 6.20 26.60
CA GLN A 135 -10.42 7.58 26.70
C GLN A 135 -10.76 8.43 25.46
N GLY A 136 -11.53 7.91 24.51
CA GLY A 136 -11.85 8.67 23.31
C GLY A 136 -10.77 8.58 22.22
N MET A 137 -9.73 7.76 22.39
CA MET A 137 -8.61 7.66 21.46
C MET A 137 -8.74 6.47 20.51
N ARG A 138 -8.30 6.66 19.26
CA ARG A 138 -8.24 5.57 18.27
C ARG A 138 -6.96 4.76 18.53
N LYS A 139 -7.08 3.44 18.58
CA LYS A 139 -6.02 2.47 18.96
C LYS A 139 -4.69 2.63 18.19
N ASP A 140 -4.72 3.22 16.99
CA ASP A 140 -3.55 3.50 16.12
C ASP A 140 -3.15 5.00 16.08
N SER A 141 -3.64 5.81 17.02
CA SER A 141 -3.23 7.21 17.16
C SER A 141 -1.71 7.29 17.47
N PRO A 142 -0.94 8.21 16.87
CA PRO A 142 0.46 8.44 17.25
C PRO A 142 0.63 8.70 18.76
N PHE A 143 -0.45 9.11 19.43
CA PHE A 143 -0.49 9.45 20.86
C PHE A 143 -0.84 8.25 21.78
N SER A 144 -1.21 7.08 21.25
CA SER A 144 -1.57 5.91 22.08
C SER A 144 -0.37 5.13 22.66
N ARG A 145 0.87 5.56 22.37
CA ARG A 145 2.11 4.93 22.88
C ARG A 145 2.78 5.66 24.04
N ALA A 146 2.14 6.69 24.60
CA ALA A 146 2.68 7.44 25.74
C ALA A 146 1.71 7.37 26.94
N ALA A 147 1.68 6.22 27.61
CA ALA A 147 1.25 6.09 29.01
C ALA A 147 1.76 4.75 29.57
#